data_AF-A0A554JHY1-F1
#
_entry.id   AF-A0A554JHY1-F1
#
_cell.length_a   1.000
_cell.length_b   1.000
_cell.length_c   1.000
_cell.angle_alpha   90.00
_cell.angle_beta   90.00
_cell.angle_gamma   90.00
#
_symmetry.space_group_name_H-M   'P 1'
#
loop_
_entity.id
_entity.type
_entity.pdbx_description
1 polymer ?
#
loop_
_entity_poly.entity_id
_entity_poly.type
_entity_poly.pdbx_seq_one_letter_code
_entity_poly.pdbx_strand_id
1 'polypeptide(L)' 'MEHYMCTGGCHGVSEVPGVCETDGCRKKGQPLTFCDCADGNHEGVAADEEKNEADENDEGL' A
#
# COMPACT_ATOMS: atom_id res chain seq x y z
N MET A 1 7.34 -7.78 -3.96
CA MET A 1 7.46 -7.42 -5.38
C MET A 1 8.05 -6.02 -5.43
N GLU A 2 9.01 -5.75 -6.31
CA GLU A 2 9.61 -4.42 -6.39
C GLU A 2 8.69 -3.46 -7.16
N HIS A 3 8.21 -2.40 -6.50
CA HIS A 3 7.44 -1.35 -7.15
C HIS A 3 7.72 0.00 -6.50
N TYR A 4 7.23 1.05 -7.13
CA TYR A 4 7.50 2.42 -6.77
C TYR A 4 6.17 3.17 -6.61
N MET A 5 5.97 3.79 -5.45
CA MET A 5 4.74 4.47 -5.09
C MET A 5 4.93 5.98 -4.94
N CYS A 6 3.90 6.74 -5.28
CA CYS A 6 3.87 8.17 -5.07
C CYS A 6 3.38 8.51 -3.65
N THR A 7 4.25 9.10 -2.85
CA THR A 7 3.94 9.61 -1.50
C THR A 7 3.29 11.00 -1.52
N GLY A 8 2.79 11.44 -2.68
CA GLY A 8 2.10 12.71 -2.87
C GLY A 8 0.61 12.69 -2.55
N GLY A 9 0.08 11.53 -2.11
CA GLY A 9 -1.34 11.33 -1.80
C GLY A 9 -2.21 10.95 -3.01
N CYS A 10 -1.62 10.78 -4.19
CA CYS A 10 -2.35 10.30 -5.37
C CYS A 10 -2.36 8.76 -5.51
N HIS A 11 -1.61 8.06 -4.65
CA HIS A 11 -1.48 6.60 -4.66
C HIS A 11 -1.02 6.00 -6.01
N GLY A 12 -0.36 6.79 -6.86
CA GLY A 12 0.21 6.28 -8.11
C GLY A 12 1.29 5.23 -7.85
N VAL A 13 1.23 4.10 -8.53
CA VAL A 13 2.20 3.00 -8.45
C VAL A 13 2.83 2.73 -9.82
N SER A 14 4.08 2.27 -9.83
CA SER A 14 4.80 1.87 -11.04
C SER A 14 5.72 0.70 -10.74
N GLU A 15 5.87 -0.23 -11.69
CA GLU A 15 6.82 -1.35 -11.58
C GLU A 15 8.27 -0.91 -11.91
N VAL A 16 8.43 0.29 -12.47
CA VAL A 16 9.73 0.83 -12.87
C VAL A 16 10.07 2.09 -12.08
N PRO A 17 11.36 2.34 -11.78
CA PRO A 17 11.78 3.59 -11.19
C PRO A 17 11.44 4.75 -12.13
N GLY A 18 10.83 5.79 -11.59
CA GLY A 18 10.35 6.92 -12.38
C GLY A 18 9.87 8.07 -11.51
N VAL A 19 9.10 8.97 -12.11
CA VAL A 19 8.47 10.10 -11.42
C VAL A 19 6.96 9.93 -11.38
N CYS A 20 6.30 10.61 -10.45
CA CYS A 20 4.83 10.65 -10.44
C CYS A 20 4.32 11.47 -11.63
N GLU A 21 3.53 10.84 -12.51
CA GLU A 21 2.93 11.50 -13.67
C GLU A 21 1.49 11.95 -13.43
N THR A 22 0.93 11.67 -12.25
CA THR A 22 -0.47 11.97 -11.94
C THR A 22 -0.76 13.47 -12.00
N ASP A 23 -1.69 13.85 -12.87
CA ASP A 23 -2.19 15.21 -12.97
C ASP A 23 -2.85 15.67 -11.67
N GLY A 24 -2.51 16.90 -11.24
CA GLY A 24 -2.99 17.46 -9.97
C GLY A 24 -2.28 16.94 -8.72
N CYS A 25 -1.32 16.00 -8.83
CA CYS A 25 -0.54 15.58 -7.67
C CYS A 25 0.46 16.66 -7.27
N ARG A 26 0.54 16.98 -5.97
CA ARG A 26 1.53 17.93 -5.43
C ARG A 26 2.98 17.51 -5.66
N LYS A 27 3.19 16.20 -5.88
CA LYS A 27 4.48 15.59 -6.19
C LYS A 27 4.58 15.17 -7.66
N LYS A 28 3.75 15.71 -8.56
CA LYS A 28 3.92 15.47 -10.00
C LYS A 28 5.34 15.86 -10.43
N GLY A 29 6.00 14.98 -11.17
CA GLY A 29 7.39 15.13 -11.60
C GLY A 29 8.45 14.85 -10.51
N GLN A 30 8.06 14.48 -9.28
CA GLN A 30 8.98 14.00 -8.25
C GLN A 30 9.19 12.49 -8.35
N PRO A 31 10.39 11.99 -7.96
CA PRO A 31 10.69 10.56 -8.01
C PRO A 31 9.73 9.75 -7.14
N LEU A 32 9.31 8.60 -7.66
CA LEU A 32 8.53 7.62 -6.93
C LEU A 32 9.41 6.96 -5.85
N THR A 33 8.79 6.58 -4.74
CA THR A 33 9.45 5.95 -3.59
C THR A 33 9.37 4.44 -3.73
N PHE A 34 10.49 3.75 -3.62
CA PHE A 34 10.54 2.28 -3.66
C PHE A 34 9.75 1.67 -2.50
N CYS A 35 8.88 0.69 -2.78
CA CYS A 35 8.28 -0.24 -1.82
C CYS A 35 8.65 -1.67 -2.20
N ASP A 36 9.07 -2.47 -1.22
CA ASP A 36 9.39 -3.88 -1.42
C ASP A 36 8.25 -4.83 -1.02
N CYS A 37 7.09 -4.26 -0.69
CA CYS A 37 5.97 -4.98 -0.10
C CYS A 37 5.49 -6.15 -1.00
N ALA A 38 5.21 -7.29 -0.37
CA ALA A 38 4.96 -8.56 -1.05
C ALA A 38 3.56 -8.64 -1.66
N ASP A 39 2.59 -8.01 -1.01
CA ASP A 39 1.15 -8.20 -1.29
C ASP A 39 0.59 -7.22 -2.33
N GLY A 40 1.38 -6.25 -2.81
CA GLY A 40 0.92 -5.20 -3.74
C GLY A 40 -0.25 -4.36 -3.22
N ASN A 41 -0.61 -4.53 -1.95
CA ASN A 41 -1.81 -3.99 -1.38
C ASN A 41 -1.51 -2.58 -0.88
N HIS A 42 -1.88 -1.58 -1.68
CA HIS A 42 -1.83 -0.16 -1.32
C HIS A 42 -3.23 0.40 -1.09
N GLU A 43 -4.21 -0.50 -0.94
CA GLU A 43 -5.55 -0.16 -0.51
C GLU A 43 -5.55 0.06 0.99
N GLY A 44 -4.85 1.12 1.45
CA GLY A 44 -4.98 1.52 2.84
C GLY A 44 -3.78 2.19 3.48
N VAL A 45 -3.77 3.52 3.40
CA VAL A 45 -3.61 4.35 4.62
C VAL A 45 -4.93 4.35 5.43
N ALA A 46 -5.73 3.29 5.30
CA ALA A 46 -7.03 3.07 5.91
C ALA A 46 -7.37 1.56 5.81
N ALA A 47 -6.63 0.74 6.53
CA ALA A 47 -7.09 -0.56 6.98
C ALA A 47 -6.64 -0.70 8.44
N ASP A 48 -7.27 0.12 9.28
CA ASP A 48 -7.63 -0.36 10.61
C ASP A 48 -8.51 -1.60 10.43
N GLU A 49 -8.43 -2.51 11.38
CA GLU A 49 -9.18 -3.78 11.44
C GLU A 49 -8.53 -4.98 10.74
N GLU A 50 -7.26 -5.20 11.10
CA GLU A 50 -6.84 -6.54 11.50
C GLU A 50 -7.75 -7.02 12.65
N LYS A 51 -8.61 -8.02 12.38
CA LYS A 51 -8.81 -9.22 13.21
C LYS A 51 -9.93 -10.08 12.65
N ASN A 52 -9.53 -11.11 11.91
CA ASN A 52 -10.34 -12.31 11.77
C ASN A 52 -9.42 -13.52 11.95
N GLU A 53 -9.32 -14.01 13.18
CA GLU A 53 -8.87 -15.37 13.48
C GLU A 53 -9.84 -15.94 14.51
N ALA A 54 -10.71 -16.81 14.02
CA ALA A 54 -11.52 -17.72 14.81
C ALA A 54 -10.65 -18.89 15.25
N ASP A 55 -10.75 -19.30 16.51
CA ASP A 55 -10.42 -20.66 16.93
C ASP A 55 -11.39 -21.11 18.04
N GLU A 56 -12.03 -22.26 17.79
CA GLU A 56 -13.10 -22.89 18.57
C GLU A 56 -12.53 -24.09 19.36
N ASN A 57 -12.65 -24.14 20.71
CA ASN A 57 -13.14 -25.29 21.54
C ASN A 57 -12.66 -25.32 23.02
N ASP A 58 -13.47 -26.03 23.84
CA ASP A 58 -13.15 -26.77 25.10
C ASP A 58 -12.91 -25.91 26.37
N GLU A 59 -13.57 -26.09 27.53
CA GLU A 59 -14.06 -27.28 28.22
C GLU A 59 -15.24 -26.93 29.14
N GLY A 60 -16.12 -27.91 29.38
CA GLY A 60 -17.19 -27.82 30.38
C GLY A 60 -16.68 -27.89 31.82
N LEU A 61 -17.42 -27.25 32.72
CA LEU A 61 -17.49 -27.59 34.15
C LEU A 61 -18.78 -27.03 34.78
#